data_AF-A0A1F3C0L4-F1
#
_entry.id   AF-A0A1F3C0L4-F1
#
_cell.length_a   1.000
_cell.length_b   1.000
_cell.length_c   1.000
_cell.angle_alpha   90.00
_cell.angle_beta   90.00
_cell.angle_gamma   90.00
#
_symmetry.space_group_name_H-M   'P 1'
#
loop_
_entity.id
_entity.type
_entity.pdbx_description
1 polymer ?
#
loop_
_entity_poly.entity_id
_entity_poly.type
_entity_poly.pdbx_seq_one_letter_code
_entity_poly.pdbx_strand_id
1 'polypeptide(L)'
;MGTNERLEVRVNDELVLDAGTCETLSGPNGPERIVRPPPTSLFQQVLGYLREKPAPPKRPSGSMVGREGVAASALVLRWGSYLAVLLDHDKPVWPEVDSPSTSRISDEEMARINIESSAALAEWIDIYRAERGGRVYEQLVNRAVAYLPMPKKTSRLKVTEVAALWEPGMAARLVEAFRAADADRLARVREDVERHASRVLANALVNMAWRNGPVEDIHAGSFQGFPLDQRRVTLAEERDLMVFASERLALGMMICLQFSMERPPRPWAQQVLPYGLAERMLITPSSWTLTEVSRDVRLLSTAC
;
A
#
# COMPACT_ATOMS: atom_id res chain seq x y z
N MET A 1 7.01 20.07 -28.17
CA MET A 1 7.48 18.70 -27.88
C MET A 1 7.80 18.66 -26.41
N GLY A 2 7.03 17.92 -25.60
CA GLY A 2 7.24 17.85 -24.16
C GLY A 2 8.54 17.10 -23.85
N THR A 3 9.31 17.60 -22.89
CA THR A 3 10.43 16.86 -22.30
C THR A 3 9.87 15.67 -21.53
N ASN A 4 10.34 14.46 -21.86
CA ASN A 4 9.97 13.22 -21.16
C ASN A 4 11.10 12.91 -20.18
N GLU A 5 10.88 13.21 -18.91
CA GLU A 5 11.85 13.03 -17.83
C GLU A 5 11.63 11.68 -17.15
N ARG A 6 12.68 10.90 -16.97
CA ARG A 6 12.59 9.65 -16.20
C ARG A 6 12.57 9.94 -14.71
N LEU A 7 11.68 9.27 -13.99
CA LEU A 7 11.64 9.33 -12.54
C LEU A 7 12.36 8.12 -11.98
N GLU A 8 13.50 8.35 -11.33
CA GLU A 8 14.29 7.31 -10.68
C GLU A 8 14.31 7.57 -9.17
N VAL A 9 14.22 6.51 -8.37
CA VAL A 9 14.28 6.61 -6.90
C VAL A 9 15.33 5.63 -6.38
N ARG A 10 16.36 6.15 -5.71
CA ARG A 10 17.39 5.32 -5.07
C ARG A 10 16.84 4.71 -3.78
N VAL A 11 16.88 3.38 -3.69
CA VAL A 11 16.51 2.65 -2.47
C VAL A 11 17.72 2.47 -1.58
N ASN A 12 18.84 2.04 -2.15
CA ASN A 12 20.14 1.87 -1.50
C ASN A 12 21.23 1.90 -2.58
N ASP A 13 22.47 1.59 -2.22
CA ASP A 13 23.62 1.61 -3.15
C ASP A 13 23.51 0.59 -4.29
N GLU A 14 22.60 -0.38 -4.20
CA GLU A 14 22.48 -1.50 -5.13
C GLU A 14 21.17 -1.48 -5.93
N LEU A 15 20.17 -0.71 -5.52
CA LEU A 15 18.84 -0.68 -6.13
C LEU A 15 18.40 0.75 -6.38
N VAL A 16 18.16 1.06 -7.66
CA VAL A 16 17.46 2.24 -8.14
C VAL A 16 16.20 1.77 -8.85
N LEU A 17 15.06 2.34 -8.46
CA LEU A 17 13.75 2.00 -9.02
C LEU A 17 13.43 2.94 -10.19
N ASP A 18 12.92 2.36 -11.28
CA ASP A 18 12.24 3.10 -12.34
C ASP A 18 10.80 3.38 -11.89
N ALA A 19 10.50 4.63 -11.56
CA ALA A 19 9.17 5.08 -11.14
C ALA A 19 8.30 5.60 -12.30
N GLY A 20 8.77 5.39 -13.55
CA GLY A 20 8.11 5.76 -14.78
C GLY A 20 8.62 7.08 -15.33
N THR A 21 7.73 7.85 -15.96
CA THR A 21 8.13 9.09 -16.63
C THR A 21 7.20 10.24 -16.31
N CYS A 22 7.73 11.46 -16.40
CA CYS A 22 6.99 12.70 -16.30
C CYS A 22 7.05 13.46 -17.63
N GLU A 23 5.88 13.83 -18.15
CA GLU A 23 5.77 14.69 -19.33
C GLU A 23 5.06 15.98 -18.98
N THR A 24 5.58 17.09 -19.48
CA THR A 24 4.88 18.38 -19.40
C THR A 24 4.07 18.61 -20.67
N LEU A 25 2.76 18.79 -20.51
CA LEU A 25 1.81 19.08 -21.57
C LEU A 25 1.26 20.50 -21.40
N SER A 26 0.95 21.15 -22.52
CA SER A 26 0.19 22.40 -22.51
C SER A 26 -1.30 22.07 -22.46
N GLY A 27 -1.93 22.30 -21.31
CA GLY A 27 -3.37 22.17 -21.12
C GLY A 27 -4.11 23.50 -21.29
N PRO A 28 -5.45 23.49 -21.46
CA PRO A 28 -6.26 24.70 -21.53
C PRO A 28 -6.22 25.54 -20.24
N ASN A 29 -5.83 24.93 -19.11
CA ASN A 29 -5.73 25.57 -17.79
C ASN A 29 -4.28 25.89 -17.38
N GLY A 30 -3.31 25.77 -18.30
CA GLY A 30 -1.89 25.94 -18.03
C GLY A 30 -1.07 24.67 -18.26
N PRO A 31 0.23 24.69 -17.98
CA PRO A 31 1.06 23.50 -18.08
C PRO A 31 0.62 22.44 -17.07
N GLU A 32 0.48 21.20 -17.53
CA GLU A 32 0.16 20.03 -16.73
C GLU A 32 1.32 19.05 -16.78
N ARG A 33 1.68 18.45 -15.64
CA ARG A 33 2.62 17.34 -15.59
C ARG A 33 1.86 16.04 -15.49
N ILE A 34 2.07 15.14 -16.45
CA ILE A 34 1.53 13.78 -16.41
C ILE A 34 2.65 12.83 -16.03
N VAL A 35 2.50 12.18 -14.88
CA VAL A 35 3.40 11.14 -14.40
C VAL A 35 2.80 9.78 -14.73
N ARG A 36 3.43 9.06 -15.65
CA ARG A 36 3.02 7.72 -16.08
C ARG A 36 3.74 6.64 -15.29
N PRO A 37 3.08 5.51 -15.01
CA PRO A 37 3.72 4.41 -14.32
C PRO A 37 4.73 3.66 -15.19
N PRO A 38 5.72 3.01 -14.54
CA PRO A 38 6.67 2.16 -15.25
C PRO A 38 5.97 0.89 -15.78
N PRO A 39 6.48 0.27 -16.86
CA PRO A 39 5.93 -0.99 -17.37
C PRO A 39 6.01 -2.14 -16.36
N THR A 40 7.09 -2.18 -15.56
CA THR A 40 7.23 -3.12 -14.44
C THR A 40 6.93 -2.38 -13.16
N SER A 41 5.96 -2.85 -12.37
CA SER A 41 5.56 -2.16 -11.14
C SER A 41 6.73 -2.05 -10.16
N LEU A 42 6.71 -1.00 -9.34
CA LEU A 42 7.73 -0.81 -8.31
C LEU A 42 7.82 -2.01 -7.37
N PHE A 43 6.67 -2.60 -7.00
CA PHE A 43 6.63 -3.83 -6.22
C PHE A 43 7.37 -4.99 -6.90
N GLN A 44 7.16 -5.19 -8.21
CA GLN A 44 7.82 -6.26 -8.96
C GLN A 44 9.33 -6.04 -9.10
N GLN A 45 9.77 -4.78 -9.25
CA GLN A 45 11.20 -4.43 -9.24
C GLN A 45 11.84 -4.78 -7.90
N VAL A 46 11.23 -4.37 -6.79
CA VAL A 46 11.69 -4.68 -5.42
C VAL A 46 11.67 -6.19 -5.16
N LEU A 47 10.61 -6.88 -5.56
CA LEU A 47 10.47 -8.32 -5.39
C LEU A 47 11.53 -9.09 -6.19
N GLY A 48 11.83 -8.66 -7.43
CA GLY A 48 12.90 -9.19 -8.25
C GLY A 48 14.25 -9.07 -7.56
N TYR A 49 14.60 -7.87 -7.09
CA TYR A 49 15.80 -7.61 -6.30
C TYR A 49 15.91 -8.53 -5.08
N LEU A 50 14.83 -8.69 -4.30
CA LEU A 50 14.83 -9.55 -3.12
C LEU A 50 14.93 -11.04 -3.44
N ARG A 51 14.46 -11.49 -4.60
CA ARG A 51 14.60 -12.89 -5.03
C ARG A 51 16.06 -13.24 -5.34
N GLU A 52 16.80 -12.29 -5.90
CA GLU A 52 18.22 -12.43 -6.25
C GLU A 52 19.17 -12.31 -5.04
N LYS A 53 18.72 -11.64 -3.97
CA LYS A 53 19.53 -11.48 -2.77
C LYS A 53 19.84 -12.80 -2.06
N PRO A 54 21.08 -13.00 -1.55
CA PRO A 54 21.37 -14.15 -0.71
C PRO A 54 20.61 -14.08 0.62
N ALA A 55 20.51 -15.21 1.31
CA ALA A 55 19.99 -15.21 2.68
C ALA A 55 20.81 -14.23 3.55
N PRO A 56 20.15 -13.40 4.37
CA PRO A 56 20.88 -12.47 5.24
C PRO A 56 21.87 -13.21 6.15
N PRO A 57 23.09 -12.67 6.37
CA PRO A 57 24.12 -13.34 7.16
C PRO A 57 23.71 -13.55 8.62
N LYS A 58 22.79 -12.72 9.12
CA LYS A 58 22.14 -12.89 10.43
C LYS A 58 20.64 -12.82 10.24
N ARG A 59 19.89 -13.70 10.91
CA ARG A 59 18.43 -13.62 10.94
C ARG A 59 18.02 -12.26 11.53
N PRO A 60 17.13 -11.50 10.87
CA PRO A 60 16.64 -10.26 11.44
C PRO A 60 15.98 -10.49 12.79
N SER A 61 16.23 -9.59 13.75
CA SER A 61 15.66 -9.63 15.10
C SER A 61 14.15 -9.37 15.08
N GLY A 62 13.47 -9.76 16.17
CA GLY A 62 12.04 -9.54 16.36
C GLY A 62 11.18 -10.77 16.07
N SER A 63 9.89 -10.67 16.36
CA SER A 63 8.92 -11.73 16.09
C SER A 63 8.67 -11.90 14.58
N MET A 64 8.17 -13.07 14.16
CA MET A 64 7.79 -13.28 12.76
C MET A 64 6.75 -12.24 12.31
N VAL A 65 5.68 -12.05 13.09
CA VAL A 65 4.62 -11.09 12.79
C VAL A 65 5.14 -9.66 12.66
N GLY A 66 6.09 -9.26 13.52
CA GLY A 66 6.73 -7.95 13.40
C GLY A 66 7.53 -7.81 12.10
N ARG A 67 8.29 -8.85 11.73
CA ARG A 67 9.05 -8.85 10.46
C ARG A 67 8.15 -8.85 9.24
N GLU A 68 7.02 -9.56 9.29
CA GLU A 68 6.00 -9.55 8.23
C GLU A 68 5.41 -8.16 8.03
N GLY A 69 5.11 -7.42 9.11
CA GLY A 69 4.64 -6.05 9.02
C GLY A 69 5.63 -5.12 8.35
N VAL A 70 6.89 -5.15 8.79
CA VAL A 70 7.97 -4.34 8.19
C VAL A 70 8.17 -4.71 6.73
N ALA A 71 8.24 -6.00 6.40
CA ALA A 71 8.40 -6.46 5.03
C ALA A 71 7.23 -6.02 4.15
N ALA A 72 5.98 -6.22 4.60
CA ALA A 72 4.80 -5.80 3.87
C ALA A 72 4.82 -4.27 3.65
N SER A 73 5.05 -3.45 4.68
CA SER A 73 5.15 -1.99 4.50
C SER A 73 6.25 -1.56 3.54
N ALA A 74 7.40 -2.25 3.57
CA ALA A 74 8.50 -1.96 2.66
C ALA A 74 8.11 -2.26 1.21
N LEU A 75 7.66 -3.49 0.95
CA LEU A 75 7.38 -3.97 -0.40
C LEU A 75 6.12 -3.32 -0.98
N VAL A 76 5.03 -3.22 -0.22
CA VAL A 76 3.74 -2.86 -0.81
C VAL A 76 3.49 -1.36 -0.77
N LEU A 77 4.07 -0.63 0.18
CA LEU A 77 3.77 0.80 0.37
C LEU A 77 5.00 1.67 0.10
N ARG A 78 6.06 1.56 0.90
CA ARG A 78 7.21 2.48 0.87
C ARG A 78 7.97 2.48 -0.45
N TRP A 79 8.28 1.28 -0.95
CA TRP A 79 9.15 1.09 -2.11
C TRP A 79 8.42 0.49 -3.30
N GLY A 80 7.30 -0.22 -3.10
CA GLY A 80 6.53 -0.78 -4.21
C GLY A 80 5.32 0.03 -4.67
N SER A 81 5.21 1.29 -4.24
CA SER A 81 4.20 2.23 -4.73
C SER A 81 4.80 3.60 -5.02
N TYR A 82 4.01 4.46 -5.64
CA TYR A 82 4.33 5.84 -5.98
C TYR A 82 4.76 6.68 -4.76
N LEU A 83 4.49 6.21 -3.54
CA LEU A 83 5.00 6.83 -2.32
C LEU A 83 6.54 6.92 -2.33
N ALA A 84 7.23 6.01 -3.02
CA ALA A 84 8.69 6.06 -3.20
C ALA A 84 9.15 7.39 -3.83
N VAL A 85 8.38 7.93 -4.78
CA VAL A 85 8.68 9.20 -5.47
C VAL A 85 8.52 10.39 -4.53
N LEU A 86 7.49 10.36 -3.68
CA LEU A 86 7.16 11.44 -2.75
C LEU A 86 8.15 11.54 -1.59
N LEU A 87 8.70 10.39 -1.18
CA LEU A 87 9.61 10.22 -0.05
C LEU A 87 11.07 10.05 -0.49
N ASP A 88 11.43 10.52 -1.68
CA ASP A 88 12.79 10.41 -2.20
C ASP A 88 13.76 11.24 -1.33
N HIS A 89 14.73 10.57 -0.72
CA HIS A 89 15.69 11.19 0.20
C HIS A 89 16.79 11.97 -0.50
N ASP A 90 17.00 11.73 -1.80
CA ASP A 90 18.00 12.44 -2.59
C ASP A 90 17.51 13.85 -2.97
N LYS A 91 16.24 14.16 -2.72
CA LYS A 91 15.61 15.46 -3.03
C LYS A 91 15.61 16.42 -1.83
N PRO A 92 15.78 17.74 -2.06
CA PRO A 92 15.63 18.74 -1.01
C PRO A 92 14.20 18.76 -0.45
N VAL A 93 14.05 19.13 0.82
CA VAL A 93 12.74 19.24 1.47
C VAL A 93 11.98 20.44 0.90
N TRP A 94 10.70 20.24 0.59
CA TRP A 94 9.83 21.29 0.11
C TRP A 94 9.59 22.36 1.19
N PRO A 95 9.75 23.68 0.91
CA PRO A 95 9.57 24.73 1.92
C PRO A 95 8.19 24.77 2.58
N GLU A 96 7.15 24.28 1.89
CA GLU A 96 5.77 24.25 2.42
C GLU A 96 5.48 23.01 3.28
N VAL A 97 6.48 22.15 3.56
CA VAL A 97 6.26 20.87 4.26
C VAL A 97 5.62 21.03 5.63
N ASP A 98 5.92 22.14 6.33
CA ASP A 98 5.42 22.44 7.68
C ASP A 98 4.13 23.28 7.67
N SER A 99 3.61 23.63 6.48
CA SER A 99 2.40 24.42 6.34
C SER A 99 1.15 23.58 6.61
N PRO A 100 0.37 23.85 7.67
CA PRO A 100 -0.75 23.01 8.09
C PRO A 100 -1.96 23.08 7.13
N SER A 101 -2.01 24.08 6.24
CA SER A 101 -3.07 24.24 5.24
C SER A 101 -2.72 23.64 3.88
N THR A 102 -1.45 23.24 3.69
CA THR A 102 -0.94 22.76 2.42
C THR A 102 -1.15 21.25 2.30
N SER A 103 -1.96 20.85 1.33
CA SER A 103 -2.00 19.45 0.91
C SER A 103 -0.70 19.08 0.21
N ARG A 104 -0.06 18.02 0.67
CA ARG A 104 1.27 17.59 0.21
C ARG A 104 1.21 16.36 -0.70
N ILE A 105 0.03 15.77 -0.86
CA ILE A 105 -0.26 14.65 -1.77
C ILE A 105 -1.53 15.01 -2.53
N SER A 106 -1.52 14.98 -3.86
CA SER A 106 -2.75 15.23 -4.63
C SER A 106 -3.72 14.05 -4.53
N ASP A 107 -5.01 14.28 -4.81
CA ASP A 107 -5.98 13.20 -4.93
C ASP A 107 -5.54 12.15 -5.96
N GLU A 108 -4.88 12.58 -7.03
CA GLU A 108 -4.41 11.67 -8.05
C GLU A 108 -3.24 10.79 -7.59
N GLU A 109 -2.29 11.37 -6.85
CA GLU A 109 -1.15 10.66 -6.27
C GLU A 109 -1.59 9.69 -5.20
N MET A 110 -2.44 10.15 -4.28
CA MET A 110 -3.01 9.34 -3.22
C MET A 110 -3.72 8.12 -3.80
N ALA A 111 -4.44 8.32 -4.89
CA ALA A 111 -5.14 7.25 -5.56
C ALA A 111 -4.20 6.25 -6.24
N ARG A 112 -3.16 6.73 -6.94
CA ARG A 112 -2.13 5.85 -7.51
C ARG A 112 -1.43 5.02 -6.42
N ILE A 113 -1.05 5.65 -5.31
CA ILE A 113 -0.42 4.97 -4.16
C ILE A 113 -1.30 3.83 -3.66
N ASN A 114 -2.58 4.09 -3.42
CA ASN A 114 -3.46 3.05 -2.92
C ASN A 114 -3.64 1.91 -3.93
N ILE A 115 -3.86 2.21 -5.22
CA ILE A 115 -4.06 1.20 -6.27
C ILE A 115 -2.84 0.28 -6.36
N GLU A 116 -1.64 0.87 -6.43
CA GLU A 116 -0.39 0.13 -6.50
C GLU A 116 -0.14 -0.66 -5.21
N SER A 117 -0.41 -0.06 -4.05
CA SER A 117 -0.18 -0.70 -2.76
C SER A 117 -1.08 -1.89 -2.53
N SER A 118 -2.36 -1.79 -2.87
CA SER A 118 -3.26 -2.93 -2.77
C SER A 118 -2.98 -3.95 -3.89
N ALA A 119 -2.50 -3.48 -5.06
CA ALA A 119 -1.83 -4.22 -6.14
C ALA A 119 -0.86 -5.25 -5.58
N ALA A 120 0.20 -4.66 -5.05
CA ALA A 120 1.33 -5.31 -4.42
C ALA A 120 0.90 -6.21 -3.25
N LEU A 121 0.00 -5.74 -2.39
CA LEU A 121 -0.42 -6.53 -1.23
C LEU A 121 -1.25 -7.76 -1.65
N ALA A 122 -2.07 -7.67 -2.71
CA ALA A 122 -2.78 -8.84 -3.23
C ALA A 122 -1.80 -9.92 -3.72
N GLU A 123 -0.79 -9.53 -4.49
CA GLU A 123 0.26 -10.45 -4.96
C GLU A 123 1.08 -11.00 -3.77
N TRP A 124 1.41 -10.16 -2.79
CA TRP A 124 2.11 -10.58 -1.57
C TRP A 124 1.30 -11.60 -0.74
N ILE A 125 -0.02 -11.40 -0.63
CA ILE A 125 -0.93 -12.36 0.01
C ILE A 125 -0.96 -13.67 -0.77
N ASP A 126 -0.96 -13.63 -2.10
CA ASP A 126 -0.95 -14.86 -2.90
C ASP A 126 0.37 -15.62 -2.78
N ILE A 127 1.51 -14.93 -2.68
CA ILE A 127 2.81 -15.54 -2.34
C ILE A 127 2.74 -16.22 -0.96
N TYR A 128 2.16 -15.55 0.04
CA TYR A 128 1.95 -16.16 1.36
C TYR A 128 1.08 -17.42 1.25
N ARG A 129 -0.06 -17.33 0.55
CA ARG A 129 -1.07 -18.39 0.47
C ARG A 129 -0.60 -19.63 -0.28
N ALA A 130 0.27 -19.47 -1.29
CA ALA A 130 0.81 -20.57 -2.08
C ALA A 130 1.40 -21.69 -1.22
N GLU A 131 2.06 -21.34 -0.10
CA GLU A 131 2.65 -22.30 0.85
C GLU A 131 2.26 -22.01 2.31
N ARG A 132 1.18 -21.26 2.56
CA ARG A 132 0.72 -20.85 3.91
C ARG A 132 1.83 -20.25 4.78
N GLY A 133 2.56 -19.27 4.25
CA GLY A 133 3.70 -18.66 4.92
C GLY A 133 4.94 -19.53 4.93
N GLY A 134 5.06 -20.43 3.94
CA GLY A 134 6.16 -21.37 3.80
C GLY A 134 7.54 -20.73 3.58
N ARG A 135 8.52 -21.58 3.24
CA ARG A 135 9.94 -21.21 3.26
C ARG A 135 10.27 -20.06 2.32
N VAL A 136 9.67 -20.03 1.13
CA VAL A 136 9.90 -18.96 0.14
C VAL A 136 9.43 -17.61 0.68
N TYR A 137 8.23 -17.57 1.28
CA TYR A 137 7.69 -16.37 1.89
C TYR A 137 8.56 -15.88 3.06
N GLU A 138 8.95 -16.77 3.97
CA GLU A 138 9.81 -16.40 5.11
C GLU A 138 11.17 -15.85 4.63
N GLN A 139 11.74 -16.43 3.57
CA GLN A 139 12.99 -15.92 2.99
C GLN A 139 12.81 -14.50 2.45
N LEU A 140 11.73 -14.22 1.72
CA LEU A 140 11.44 -12.87 1.21
C LEU A 140 11.24 -11.87 2.35
N VAL A 141 10.50 -12.24 3.41
CA VAL A 141 10.34 -11.40 4.62
C VAL A 141 11.71 -11.06 5.22
N ASN A 142 12.56 -12.08 5.43
CA ASN A 142 13.86 -11.88 6.04
C ASN A 142 14.77 -10.99 5.18
N ARG A 143 14.74 -11.16 3.86
CA ARG A 143 15.52 -10.34 2.92
C ARG A 143 15.02 -8.90 2.89
N ALA A 144 13.70 -8.69 2.88
CA ALA A 144 13.10 -7.36 2.94
C ALA A 144 13.57 -6.58 4.16
N VAL A 145 13.48 -7.19 5.35
CA VAL A 145 13.90 -6.55 6.62
C VAL A 145 15.42 -6.31 6.68
N ALA A 146 16.21 -7.14 6.01
CA ALA A 146 17.67 -7.04 6.02
C ALA A 146 18.21 -6.00 5.03
N TYR A 147 17.66 -5.93 3.82
CA TYR A 147 18.24 -5.20 2.70
C TYR A 147 17.51 -3.91 2.33
N LEU A 148 16.23 -3.77 2.70
CA LEU A 148 15.48 -2.54 2.42
C LEU A 148 15.63 -1.53 3.57
N PRO A 149 15.78 -0.23 3.28
CA PRO A 149 15.78 0.81 4.30
C PRO A 149 14.38 0.94 4.89
N MET A 150 14.23 0.54 6.15
CA MET A 150 12.99 0.62 6.91
C MET A 150 13.27 0.83 8.40
N PRO A 151 12.35 1.47 9.14
CA PRO A 151 12.38 1.46 10.60
C PRO A 151 12.35 0.03 11.15
N LYS A 152 13.34 -0.33 11.98
CA LYS A 152 13.51 -1.70 12.52
C LYS A 152 12.70 -2.01 13.78
N LYS A 153 11.86 -1.06 14.25
CA LYS A 153 11.05 -1.23 15.45
C LYS A 153 9.59 -1.41 15.06
N THR A 154 9.02 -2.55 15.43
CA THR A 154 7.57 -2.71 15.49
C THR A 154 7.09 -2.43 16.92
N SER A 155 5.98 -1.72 17.08
CA SER A 155 5.34 -1.57 18.38
C SER A 155 4.34 -2.71 18.65
N ARG A 156 3.59 -2.64 19.75
CA ARG A 156 2.60 -3.65 20.11
C ARG A 156 1.38 -3.52 19.19
N LEU A 157 0.93 -4.65 18.65
CA LEU A 157 -0.25 -4.72 17.79
C LEU A 157 -1.49 -4.25 18.56
N LYS A 158 -2.22 -3.30 17.97
CA LYS A 158 -3.53 -2.86 18.42
C LYS A 158 -4.58 -3.46 17.49
N VAL A 159 -5.36 -4.41 18.00
CA VAL A 159 -6.47 -5.04 17.25
C VAL A 159 -7.55 -3.99 16.99
N THR A 160 -7.99 -3.88 15.74
CA THR A 160 -9.11 -3.00 15.31
C THR A 160 -10.36 -3.83 15.09
N GLU A 161 -11.52 -3.17 15.00
CA GLU A 161 -12.79 -3.84 14.68
C GLU A 161 -12.74 -4.54 13.31
N VAL A 162 -12.14 -3.90 12.32
CA VAL A 162 -11.91 -4.50 10.99
C VAL A 162 -11.04 -5.75 11.09
N ALA A 163 -10.01 -5.73 11.94
CA ALA A 163 -9.19 -6.90 12.13
C ALA A 163 -9.96 -8.03 12.81
N ALA A 164 -10.91 -7.76 13.69
CA ALA A 164 -11.71 -8.81 14.33
C ALA A 164 -12.60 -9.60 13.34
N LEU A 165 -12.73 -9.18 12.07
CA LEU A 165 -13.52 -9.88 11.06
C LEU A 165 -12.94 -11.23 10.63
N TRP A 166 -11.73 -11.60 11.04
CA TRP A 166 -11.24 -12.97 10.84
C TRP A 166 -12.01 -13.99 11.70
N GLU A 167 -12.56 -13.56 12.84
CA GLU A 167 -13.35 -14.41 13.74
C GLU A 167 -14.67 -14.83 13.08
N PRO A 168 -14.95 -16.14 12.90
CA PRO A 168 -16.12 -16.61 12.17
C PRO A 168 -17.46 -16.08 12.68
N GLY A 169 -17.61 -15.93 14.00
CA GLY A 169 -18.84 -15.40 14.60
C GLY A 169 -19.05 -13.91 14.33
N MET A 170 -17.97 -13.12 14.26
CA MET A 170 -18.05 -11.70 13.88
C MET A 170 -18.35 -11.57 12.38
N ALA A 171 -17.63 -12.32 11.55
CA ALA A 171 -17.83 -12.40 10.11
C ALA A 171 -19.29 -12.74 9.75
N ALA A 172 -19.86 -13.77 10.38
CA ALA A 172 -21.24 -14.18 10.12
C ALA A 172 -22.25 -13.10 10.48
N ARG A 173 -22.10 -12.43 11.64
CA ARG A 173 -22.99 -11.34 12.05
C ARG A 173 -22.97 -10.17 11.06
N LEU A 174 -21.80 -9.80 10.55
CA LEU A 174 -21.69 -8.74 9.54
C LEU A 174 -22.41 -9.13 8.24
N VAL A 175 -22.20 -10.36 7.76
CA VAL A 175 -22.85 -10.85 6.53
C VAL A 175 -24.37 -10.91 6.68
N GLU A 176 -24.89 -11.37 7.82
CA GLU A 176 -26.34 -11.37 8.09
C GLU A 176 -26.92 -9.96 8.18
N ALA A 177 -26.21 -9.02 8.82
CA ALA A 177 -26.64 -7.63 8.88
C ALA A 177 -26.77 -7.01 7.47
N PHE A 178 -25.80 -7.28 6.58
CA PHE A 178 -25.88 -6.84 5.18
C PHE A 178 -26.98 -7.57 4.39
N ARG A 179 -27.21 -8.87 4.63
CA ARG A 179 -28.31 -9.58 3.99
C ARG A 179 -29.66 -8.94 4.32
N ALA A 180 -29.86 -8.51 5.57
CA ALA A 180 -31.10 -7.86 6.00
C ALA A 180 -31.22 -6.41 5.51
N ALA A 181 -30.12 -5.66 5.45
CA ALA A 181 -30.14 -4.23 5.16
C ALA A 181 -29.94 -3.87 3.67
N ASP A 182 -29.16 -4.67 2.92
CA ASP A 182 -28.73 -4.36 1.56
C ASP A 182 -28.27 -5.63 0.81
N ALA A 183 -29.24 -6.48 0.46
CA ALA A 183 -28.99 -7.77 -0.18
C ALA A 183 -28.33 -7.64 -1.57
N ASP A 184 -28.67 -6.62 -2.34
CA ASP A 184 -28.10 -6.38 -3.67
C ASP A 184 -26.61 -6.05 -3.58
N ARG A 185 -26.21 -5.24 -2.61
CA ARG A 185 -24.81 -4.96 -2.37
C ARG A 185 -24.06 -6.19 -1.89
N LEU A 186 -24.65 -7.00 -1.00
CA LEU A 186 -24.06 -8.27 -0.59
C LEU A 186 -23.83 -9.19 -1.80
N ALA A 187 -24.77 -9.25 -2.75
CA ALA A 187 -24.63 -10.03 -3.97
C ALA A 187 -23.48 -9.53 -4.86
N ARG A 188 -23.35 -8.22 -5.06
CA ARG A 188 -22.23 -7.63 -5.81
C ARG A 188 -20.87 -7.93 -5.17
N VAL A 189 -20.74 -7.70 -3.86
CA VAL A 189 -19.48 -7.99 -3.14
C VAL A 189 -19.14 -9.48 -3.17
N ARG A 190 -20.14 -10.38 -3.15
CA ARG A 190 -19.90 -11.81 -3.35
C ARG A 190 -19.30 -12.09 -4.72
N GLU A 191 -19.87 -11.53 -5.79
CA GLU A 191 -19.33 -11.70 -7.16
C GLU A 191 -17.89 -11.20 -7.26
N ASP A 192 -17.60 -10.03 -6.68
CA ASP A 192 -16.26 -9.44 -6.63
C ASP A 192 -15.28 -10.33 -5.88
N VAL A 193 -15.68 -10.85 -4.71
CA VAL A 193 -14.82 -11.69 -3.87
C VAL A 193 -14.58 -13.05 -4.51
N GLU A 194 -15.56 -13.65 -5.19
CA GLU A 194 -15.35 -14.90 -5.93
C GLU A 194 -14.30 -14.75 -7.05
N ARG A 195 -14.24 -13.58 -7.70
CA ARG A 195 -13.27 -13.32 -8.78
C ARG A 195 -11.93 -12.76 -8.29
N HIS A 196 -11.95 -11.96 -7.23
CA HIS A 196 -10.84 -11.08 -6.85
C HIS A 196 -10.56 -11.06 -5.33
N ALA A 197 -10.83 -12.15 -4.61
CA ALA A 197 -10.68 -12.23 -3.15
C ALA A 197 -9.39 -11.60 -2.59
N SER A 198 -8.21 -11.93 -3.14
CA SER A 198 -6.94 -11.36 -2.64
C SER A 198 -6.87 -9.85 -2.82
N ARG A 199 -7.41 -9.30 -3.92
CA ARG A 199 -7.52 -7.86 -4.15
C ARG A 199 -8.49 -7.20 -3.16
N VAL A 200 -9.64 -7.82 -2.90
CA VAL A 200 -10.63 -7.30 -1.94
C VAL A 200 -10.05 -7.24 -0.53
N LEU A 201 -9.38 -8.30 -0.08
CA LEU A 201 -8.69 -8.29 1.21
C LEU A 201 -7.58 -7.23 1.24
N ALA A 202 -6.75 -7.17 0.21
CA ALA A 202 -5.66 -6.21 0.12
C ALA A 202 -6.18 -4.76 0.18
N ASN A 203 -7.30 -4.44 -0.47
CA ASN A 203 -7.92 -3.12 -0.38
C ASN A 203 -8.32 -2.78 1.05
N ALA A 204 -8.99 -3.70 1.77
CA ALA A 204 -9.39 -3.46 3.15
C ALA A 204 -8.16 -3.26 4.07
N LEU A 205 -7.12 -4.07 3.89
CA LEU A 205 -5.90 -4.00 4.69
C LEU A 205 -5.07 -2.74 4.40
N VAL A 206 -4.94 -2.31 3.14
CA VAL A 206 -4.28 -1.06 2.77
C VAL A 206 -5.06 0.14 3.30
N ASN A 207 -6.39 0.14 3.17
CA ASN A 207 -7.19 1.23 3.73
C ASN A 207 -7.01 1.34 5.24
N MET A 208 -6.97 0.22 5.97
CA MET A 208 -6.66 0.21 7.40
C MET A 208 -5.22 0.68 7.71
N ALA A 209 -4.25 0.31 6.87
CA ALA A 209 -2.82 0.56 7.11
C ALA A 209 -2.31 1.93 6.62
N TRP A 210 -3.10 2.62 5.79
CA TRP A 210 -2.70 3.84 5.13
C TRP A 210 -3.79 4.90 5.23
N ARG A 211 -4.92 4.72 4.51
CA ARG A 211 -6.02 5.70 4.43
C ARG A 211 -6.73 6.01 5.74
N ASN A 212 -6.63 5.13 6.73
CA ASN A 212 -7.20 5.33 8.06
C ASN A 212 -6.05 5.53 9.07
N GLY A 213 -5.08 6.35 8.68
CA GLY A 213 -3.82 6.60 9.39
C GLY A 213 -3.31 8.02 9.18
N PRO A 214 -2.06 8.31 9.61
CA PRO A 214 -1.50 9.66 9.62
C PRO A 214 -1.27 10.28 8.24
N VAL A 215 -1.46 9.53 7.15
CA VAL A 215 -1.37 10.11 5.80
C VAL A 215 -2.50 11.11 5.54
N GLU A 216 -3.65 10.97 6.18
CA GLU A 216 -4.76 11.90 5.96
C GLU A 216 -4.39 13.31 6.40
N ASP A 217 -3.54 13.47 7.41
CA ASP A 217 -3.02 14.78 7.84
C ASP A 217 -2.07 15.40 6.80
N ILE A 218 -1.40 14.58 5.99
CA ILE A 218 -0.51 15.01 4.89
C ILE A 218 -1.32 15.31 3.61
N HIS A 219 -2.41 14.57 3.41
CA HIS A 219 -3.33 14.73 2.28
C HIS A 219 -4.30 15.90 2.48
N ALA A 220 -4.67 16.21 3.71
CA ALA A 220 -5.58 17.29 4.05
C ALA A 220 -5.08 18.67 3.58
N GLY A 221 -6.01 19.61 3.43
CA GLY A 221 -5.74 20.98 3.00
C GLY A 221 -5.94 21.17 1.49
N SER A 222 -5.35 22.24 0.95
CA SER A 222 -5.45 22.58 -0.47
C SER A 222 -4.12 23.10 -0.99
N PHE A 223 -3.70 22.66 -2.18
CA PHE A 223 -2.57 23.28 -2.84
C PHE A 223 -2.64 23.12 -4.36
N GLN A 224 -2.18 24.14 -5.06
CA GLN A 224 -2.11 24.19 -6.52
C GLN A 224 -0.62 24.14 -6.88
N GLY A 225 -0.02 22.94 -6.90
CA GLY A 225 1.39 22.75 -7.30
C GLY A 225 2.11 21.64 -6.53
N PHE A 226 2.36 20.50 -7.15
CA PHE A 226 3.05 19.39 -6.48
C PHE A 226 4.46 19.24 -7.07
N PRO A 227 5.52 19.77 -6.41
CA PRO A 227 6.88 19.61 -6.91
C PRO A 227 7.29 18.14 -6.93
N LEU A 228 7.96 17.74 -8.02
CA LEU A 228 8.51 16.39 -8.21
C LEU A 228 10.01 16.35 -7.92
N ASP A 229 10.67 17.49 -7.94
CA ASP A 229 12.10 17.72 -7.66
C ASP A 229 12.37 17.94 -6.16
N GLN A 230 11.34 17.90 -5.32
CA GLN A 230 11.43 18.15 -3.88
C GLN A 230 10.69 17.06 -3.10
N ARG A 231 11.22 16.73 -1.92
CA ARG A 231 10.60 15.80 -0.97
C ARG A 231 9.51 16.53 -0.19
N ARG A 232 8.28 16.00 -0.22
CA ARG A 232 7.08 16.65 0.36
C ARG A 232 6.68 16.14 1.74
N VAL A 233 7.49 15.26 2.32
CA VAL A 233 7.27 14.68 3.64
C VAL A 233 8.60 14.69 4.39
N THR A 234 8.57 15.03 5.67
CA THR A 234 9.78 15.03 6.49
C THR A 234 10.22 13.60 6.85
N LEU A 235 11.48 13.44 7.27
CA LEU A 235 11.98 12.14 7.76
C LEU A 235 11.23 11.66 9.02
N ALA A 236 10.75 12.60 9.85
CA ALA A 236 9.98 12.28 11.05
C ALA A 236 8.60 11.71 10.66
N GLU A 237 7.89 12.39 9.76
CA GLU A 237 6.60 11.92 9.26
C GLU A 237 6.71 10.61 8.51
N GLU A 238 7.72 10.43 7.65
CA GLU A 238 7.97 9.13 7.00
C GLU A 238 8.15 8.02 8.03
N ARG A 239 8.94 8.27 9.07
CA ARG A 239 9.13 7.28 10.13
C ARG A 239 7.80 6.94 10.80
N ASP A 240 6.97 7.93 11.09
CA ASP A 240 5.67 7.73 11.75
C ASP A 240 4.68 6.99 10.83
N LEU A 241 4.63 7.35 9.54
CA LEU A 241 3.87 6.63 8.51
C LEU A 241 4.30 5.16 8.44
N MET A 242 5.62 4.90 8.40
CA MET A 242 6.13 3.54 8.24
C MET A 242 5.97 2.68 9.49
N VAL A 243 6.08 3.28 10.68
CA VAL A 243 5.76 2.60 11.95
C VAL A 243 4.27 2.24 11.98
N PHE A 244 3.38 3.19 11.68
CA PHE A 244 1.94 2.96 11.63
C PHE A 244 1.57 1.87 10.62
N ALA A 245 2.06 1.99 9.38
CA ALA A 245 1.78 1.02 8.32
C ALA A 245 2.30 -0.37 8.70
N SER A 246 3.50 -0.48 9.28
CA SER A 246 4.10 -1.79 9.63
C SER A 246 3.29 -2.50 10.70
N GLU A 247 2.76 -1.75 11.67
CA GLU A 247 1.88 -2.31 12.70
C GLU A 247 0.56 -2.82 12.14
N ARG A 248 -0.06 -2.05 11.23
CA ARG A 248 -1.34 -2.41 10.63
C ARG A 248 -1.20 -3.55 9.63
N LEU A 249 -0.13 -3.58 8.84
CA LEU A 249 0.14 -4.69 7.92
C LEU A 249 0.61 -5.96 8.65
N ALA A 250 1.28 -5.85 9.80
CA ALA A 250 1.53 -7.00 10.66
C ALA A 250 0.22 -7.65 11.13
N LEU A 251 -0.78 -6.85 11.48
CA LEU A 251 -2.13 -7.33 11.80
C LEU A 251 -2.81 -7.95 10.57
N GLY A 252 -2.63 -7.36 9.39
CA GLY A 252 -3.05 -7.92 8.10
C GLY A 252 -2.47 -9.32 7.82
N MET A 253 -1.17 -9.50 8.05
CA MET A 253 -0.53 -10.81 7.86
C MET A 253 -0.95 -11.82 8.94
N MET A 254 -1.23 -11.36 10.17
CA MET A 254 -1.84 -12.21 11.19
C MET A 254 -3.23 -12.71 10.76
N ILE A 255 -4.05 -11.88 10.09
CA ILE A 255 -5.34 -12.32 9.54
C ILE A 255 -5.14 -13.46 8.52
N CYS A 256 -4.16 -13.34 7.61
CA CYS A 256 -3.80 -14.41 6.68
C CYS A 256 -3.40 -15.70 7.41
N LEU A 257 -2.64 -15.58 8.50
CA LEU A 257 -2.29 -16.72 9.36
C LEU A 257 -3.53 -17.36 10.00
N GLN A 258 -4.43 -16.57 10.59
CA GLN A 258 -5.66 -17.09 11.18
C GLN A 258 -6.53 -17.83 10.15
N PHE A 259 -6.68 -17.27 8.96
CA PHE A 259 -7.36 -17.94 7.85
C PHE A 259 -6.73 -19.28 7.47
N SER A 260 -5.40 -19.36 7.48
CA SER A 260 -4.68 -20.60 7.17
C SER A 260 -4.83 -21.69 8.25
N MET A 261 -5.10 -21.27 9.50
CA MET A 261 -5.25 -22.13 10.67
C MET A 261 -6.70 -22.49 10.97
N GLU A 262 -7.67 -21.86 10.30
CA GLU A 262 -9.10 -22.03 10.57
C GLU A 262 -9.55 -23.50 10.47
N ARG A 263 -10.37 -23.96 11.44
CA ARG A 263 -10.92 -25.32 11.51
C ARG A 263 -12.43 -25.29 11.82
N PRO A 264 -13.30 -25.84 10.94
CA PRO A 264 -13.00 -26.33 9.59
C PRO A 264 -12.58 -25.18 8.65
N PRO A 265 -11.75 -25.43 7.63
CA PRO A 265 -11.32 -24.36 6.73
C PRO A 265 -12.48 -23.93 5.81
N ARG A 266 -12.86 -22.65 5.87
CA ARG A 266 -13.75 -22.04 4.88
C ARG A 266 -13.00 -21.79 3.55
N PRO A 267 -13.71 -21.79 2.40
CA PRO A 267 -13.15 -21.32 1.13
C PRO A 267 -12.63 -19.87 1.24
N TRP A 268 -11.60 -19.55 0.45
CA TRP A 268 -10.94 -18.25 0.50
C TRP A 268 -11.92 -17.07 0.32
N ALA A 269 -12.81 -17.17 -0.66
CA ALA A 269 -13.84 -16.17 -0.90
C ALA A 269 -14.75 -15.95 0.34
N GLN A 270 -15.10 -17.03 1.06
CA GLN A 270 -15.92 -16.90 2.27
C GLN A 270 -15.17 -16.29 3.45
N GLN A 271 -13.87 -16.54 3.56
CA GLN A 271 -13.02 -15.92 4.58
C GLN A 271 -12.86 -14.41 4.32
N VAL A 272 -12.72 -14.00 3.06
CA VAL A 272 -12.53 -12.61 2.64
C VAL A 272 -13.81 -11.80 2.62
N LEU A 273 -14.97 -12.41 2.34
CA LEU A 273 -16.24 -11.70 2.15
C LEU A 273 -16.54 -10.59 3.20
N PRO A 274 -16.33 -10.79 4.52
CA PRO A 274 -16.53 -9.74 5.52
C PRO A 274 -15.71 -8.47 5.26
N TYR A 275 -14.49 -8.61 4.72
CA TYR A 275 -13.59 -7.50 4.42
C TYR A 275 -14.06 -6.69 3.21
N GLY A 276 -14.72 -7.33 2.24
CA GLY A 276 -15.40 -6.63 1.14
C GLY A 276 -16.63 -5.82 1.60
N LEU A 277 -17.19 -6.16 2.77
CA LEU A 277 -18.30 -5.44 3.39
C LEU A 277 -17.84 -4.37 4.38
N ALA A 278 -16.54 -4.32 4.69
CA ALA A 278 -15.97 -3.45 5.72
C ALA A 278 -15.84 -1.98 5.30
N GLU A 279 -16.25 -1.59 4.09
CA GLU A 279 -16.20 -0.18 3.66
C GLU A 279 -17.03 0.77 4.55
N ARG A 280 -18.05 0.28 5.27
CA ARG A 280 -18.77 1.12 6.26
C ARG A 280 -17.93 1.45 7.50
N MET A 281 -16.80 0.76 7.66
CA MET A 281 -15.87 0.89 8.80
C MET A 281 -14.57 1.59 8.41
N LEU A 282 -14.38 1.91 7.12
CA LEU A 282 -13.12 2.39 6.58
C LEU A 282 -13.36 3.54 5.60
N ILE A 283 -12.44 4.49 5.57
CA ILE A 283 -12.32 5.37 4.40
C ILE A 283 -11.88 4.50 3.22
N THR A 284 -12.78 4.31 2.26
CA THR A 284 -12.52 3.56 1.03
C THR A 284 -12.59 4.50 -0.18
N PRO A 285 -11.61 4.43 -1.09
CA PRO A 285 -11.67 5.19 -2.33
C PRO A 285 -12.89 4.82 -3.16
N SER A 286 -13.55 5.82 -3.73
CA SER A 286 -14.56 5.62 -4.76
C SER A 286 -13.87 5.47 -6.12
N SER A 287 -14.52 4.76 -7.06
CA SER A 287 -14.20 4.73 -8.52
C SER A 287 -13.03 3.86 -9.04
N TRP A 288 -12.43 2.95 -8.26
CA TRP A 288 -11.34 2.12 -8.80
C TRP A 288 -11.74 0.66 -8.97
N THR A 289 -11.19 0.03 -10.02
CA THR A 289 -11.52 -1.36 -10.35
C THR A 289 -10.66 -2.34 -9.54
N LEU A 290 -11.16 -3.56 -9.33
CA LEU A 290 -10.39 -4.64 -8.70
C LEU A 290 -9.27 -5.20 -9.60
N THR A 291 -9.19 -4.73 -10.85
CA THR A 291 -8.20 -5.19 -11.85
C THR A 291 -7.12 -4.16 -12.15
N GLU A 292 -7.33 -2.90 -11.78
CA GLU A 292 -6.35 -1.83 -11.99
C GLU A 292 -5.14 -2.05 -11.07
N VAL A 293 -3.93 -1.90 -11.63
CA VAL A 293 -2.66 -2.14 -10.92
C VAL A 293 -1.81 -0.88 -10.75
N SER A 294 -2.08 0.16 -11.54
CA SER A 294 -1.53 1.50 -11.42
C SER A 294 -2.34 2.46 -12.31
N ARG A 295 -2.05 3.76 -12.23
CA ARG A 295 -2.65 4.81 -13.05
C ARG A 295 -1.74 6.01 -13.24
N ASP A 296 -2.05 6.82 -14.24
CA ASP A 296 -1.40 8.11 -14.44
C ASP A 296 -1.76 9.07 -13.29
N VAL A 297 -0.84 10.00 -13.01
CA VAL A 297 -1.04 11.13 -12.10
C VAL A 297 -0.91 12.41 -12.90
N ARG A 298 -1.91 13.27 -12.85
CA ARG A 298 -1.94 14.61 -13.42
C ARG A 298 -1.78 15.64 -12.33
N LEU A 299 -0.75 16.46 -12.47
CA LEU A 299 -0.42 17.55 -11.55
C LEU A 299 -0.51 18.87 -12.31
N LEU A 300 -1.23 19.84 -11.76
CA LEU A 300 -1.16 21.21 -12.28
C LEU A 300 0.27 21.73 -12.04
N SER A 301 0.92 22.22 -13.10
CA SER A 301 2.20 22.89 -12.97
C SER A 301 1.92 24.33 -12.58
N THR A 302 2.45 24.77 -11.44
CA THR A 302 2.62 26.19 -11.21
C THR A 302 3.61 26.73 -12.24
N ALA A 303 3.34 27.93 -12.77
CA ALA A 303 4.38 28.68 -13.44
C ALA A 303 5.50 28.93 -12.43
N CYS A 304 6.73 28.61 -12.80
CA CYS A 304 7.93 28.96 -12.03
C CYS A 304 8.02 30.47 -11.80
#